data_AF-A0A2U3HAU2-F1
#
_entry.id   AF-A0A2U3HAU2-F1
#
_cell.length_a   1.000
_cell.length_b   1.000
_cell.length_c   1.000
_cell.angle_alpha   90.00
_cell.angle_beta   90.00
_cell.angle_gamma   90.00
#
_symmetry.space_group_name_H-M   'P 1'
#
loop_
_entity.id
_entity.type
_entity.pdbx_description
1 polymer ?
#
loop_
_entity_poly.entity_id
_entity_poly.type
_entity_poly.pdbx_seq_one_letter_code
_entity_poly.pdbx_strand_id
1 'polypeptide(L)'
;MRDSISRDTGLTLDLALTVRHDGDGGTADDLADPAGLTAWVRAHPDALPGADRFTADAEDLTAVRELRAAVRALFARAVRPDAPSPADAARLLPVPEALRRLNDAAARTPTVPVLRWAEGSGPVARRRPVRGEDDLTAVLAQAAIGFLAGPDRQRLRACHAPRCVRYFLKEHPRQEWCKPSCGNRARVARHHERHRRTA
;
A
#
# COMPACT_ATOMS: atom_id res chain seq x y z
N MET A 1 -19.17 -8.18 11.87
CA MET A 1 -19.32 -7.14 10.84
C MET A 1 -17.97 -7.03 10.15
N ARG A 2 -17.83 -7.52 8.91
CA ARG A 2 -16.59 -7.29 8.16
C ARG A 2 -16.63 -5.81 7.82
N ASP A 3 -15.87 -4.98 8.51
CA ASP A 3 -15.71 -3.59 8.09
C ASP A 3 -15.17 -3.64 6.67
N SER A 4 -16.02 -3.24 5.72
CA SER A 4 -15.62 -3.13 4.32
C SER A 4 -14.41 -2.21 4.30
N ILE A 5 -13.29 -2.72 3.80
CA ILE A 5 -12.07 -1.94 3.67
C ILE A 5 -12.41 -0.67 2.88
N SER A 6 -12.12 0.50 3.45
CA SER A 6 -12.36 1.76 2.76
C SER A 6 -11.60 1.77 1.42
N ARG A 7 -12.17 2.42 0.39
CA ARG A 7 -11.50 2.62 -0.91
C ARG A 7 -10.06 3.10 -0.75
N ASP A 8 -9.83 4.08 0.15
CA ASP A 8 -8.51 4.64 0.43
C ASP A 8 -7.53 3.59 0.97
N THR A 9 -8.04 2.67 1.80
CA THR A 9 -7.23 1.60 2.39
C THR A 9 -6.85 0.55 1.36
N GLY A 10 -7.80 0.12 0.51
CA GLY A 10 -7.51 -0.80 -0.59
C GLY A 10 -6.44 -0.23 -1.51
N LEU A 11 -6.66 0.99 -2.00
CA LEU A 11 -5.75 1.65 -2.95
C LEU A 11 -4.34 1.85 -2.38
N THR A 12 -4.22 2.28 -1.11
CA THR A 12 -2.92 2.46 -0.46
C THR A 12 -2.18 1.14 -0.29
N LEU A 13 -2.87 0.10 0.17
CA LEU A 13 -2.27 -1.21 0.37
C LEU A 13 -1.86 -1.82 -0.97
N ASP A 14 -2.72 -1.76 -1.98
CA ASP A 14 -2.44 -2.30 -3.32
C ASP A 14 -1.26 -1.59 -3.98
N LEU A 15 -1.11 -0.28 -3.82
CA LEU A 15 0.08 0.45 -4.27
C LEU A 15 1.35 -0.10 -3.59
N ALA A 16 1.33 -0.30 -2.26
CA ALA A 16 2.49 -0.86 -1.56
C ALA A 16 2.80 -2.31 -1.97
N LEU A 17 1.79 -3.06 -2.41
CA LEU A 17 1.86 -4.47 -2.78
C LEU A 17 2.37 -4.76 -4.19
N THR A 18 2.57 -3.73 -5.01
CA THR A 18 3.26 -3.82 -6.32
C THR A 18 4.74 -4.22 -6.20
N VAL A 19 5.32 -4.12 -4.99
CA VAL A 19 6.62 -4.73 -4.66
C VAL A 19 6.38 -6.11 -4.06
N ARG A 20 6.91 -7.14 -4.73
CA ARG A 20 6.71 -8.56 -4.40
C ARG A 20 8.03 -9.31 -4.41
N HIS A 21 8.05 -10.49 -3.82
CA HIS A 21 9.23 -11.37 -3.90
C HIS A 21 9.30 -11.99 -5.30
N ASP A 22 10.49 -12.10 -5.88
CA ASP A 22 10.70 -12.63 -7.24
C ASP A 22 10.67 -14.17 -7.32
N GLY A 23 11.15 -14.85 -6.28
CA GLY A 23 11.25 -16.31 -6.19
C GLY A 23 12.63 -16.77 -5.75
N ASP A 24 13.63 -15.95 -6.08
CA ASP A 24 15.07 -16.25 -6.02
C ASP A 24 15.82 -15.46 -4.94
N GLY A 25 15.09 -14.67 -4.14
CA GLY A 25 15.62 -13.98 -2.96
C GLY A 25 15.66 -12.46 -3.11
N GLY A 26 15.23 -11.93 -4.25
CA GLY A 26 15.08 -10.51 -4.50
C GLY A 26 13.62 -10.07 -4.53
N THR A 27 13.41 -8.93 -5.19
CA THR A 27 12.10 -8.30 -5.33
C THR A 27 11.79 -8.04 -6.80
N ALA A 28 10.58 -8.40 -7.23
CA ALA A 28 10.00 -7.92 -8.47
C ALA A 28 9.09 -6.72 -8.21
N ASP A 29 9.00 -5.84 -9.20
CA ASP A 29 8.25 -4.59 -9.16
C ASP A 29 7.23 -4.60 -10.30
N ASP A 30 5.93 -4.62 -9.98
CA ASP A 30 4.85 -4.57 -10.98
C ASP A 30 4.77 -3.19 -11.68
N LEU A 31 5.45 -2.16 -11.14
CA LEU A 31 5.61 -0.82 -11.73
C LEU A 31 7.04 -0.64 -12.28
N ALA A 32 7.51 -1.62 -13.05
CA ALA A 32 8.84 -1.57 -13.66
C ALA A 32 8.92 -0.57 -14.84
N ASP A 33 7.81 -0.39 -15.56
CA ASP A 33 7.69 0.45 -16.75
C ASP A 33 6.29 1.12 -16.81
N PRO A 34 6.06 2.08 -17.74
CA PRO A 34 4.77 2.77 -17.84
C PRO A 34 3.60 1.85 -18.22
N ALA A 35 3.86 0.73 -18.91
CA ALA A 35 2.81 -0.23 -19.24
C ALA A 35 2.31 -0.96 -17.98
N GLY A 36 3.23 -1.30 -17.06
CA GLY A 36 2.92 -1.83 -15.73
C GLY A 36 2.06 -0.87 -14.90
N LEU A 37 2.40 0.42 -14.87
CA LEU A 37 1.57 1.43 -14.20
C LEU A 37 0.19 1.57 -14.87
N THR A 38 0.13 1.58 -16.20
CA THR A 38 -1.13 1.65 -16.94
C THR A 38 -2.04 0.46 -16.60
N ALA A 39 -1.49 -0.75 -16.60
CA ALA A 39 -2.22 -1.97 -16.25
C ALA A 39 -2.70 -1.94 -14.79
N TRP A 40 -1.85 -1.48 -13.87
CA TRP A 40 -2.20 -1.33 -12.47
C TRP A 40 -3.35 -0.33 -12.27
N VAL A 41 -3.30 0.86 -12.88
CA VAL A 41 -4.38 1.85 -12.78
C VAL A 41 -5.69 1.31 -13.34
N ARG A 42 -5.66 0.70 -14.54
CA ARG A 42 -6.82 0.10 -15.20
C ARG A 42 -7.49 -1.01 -14.38
N ALA A 43 -6.75 -1.66 -13.48
CA ALA A 43 -7.29 -2.67 -12.57
C ALA A 43 -8.07 -2.08 -11.36
N HIS A 44 -8.11 -0.75 -11.20
CA HIS A 44 -8.77 -0.08 -10.08
C HIS A 44 -9.87 0.94 -10.50
N PRO A 45 -10.81 0.60 -11.39
CA PRO A 45 -11.79 1.56 -11.94
C PRO A 45 -12.73 2.16 -10.88
N ASP A 46 -13.08 1.40 -9.84
CA ASP A 46 -13.92 1.89 -8.73
C ASP A 46 -13.19 2.91 -7.84
N ALA A 47 -11.86 2.80 -7.79
CA ALA A 47 -11.01 3.61 -6.94
C ALA A 47 -10.32 4.77 -7.67
N LEU A 48 -10.30 4.76 -9.00
CA LEU A 48 -9.65 5.76 -9.85
C LEU A 48 -10.58 6.09 -11.04
N PRO A 49 -11.36 7.19 -10.95
CA PRO A 49 -12.20 7.64 -12.06
C PRO A 49 -11.37 7.88 -13.32
N GLY A 50 -11.83 7.36 -14.48
CA GLY A 50 -11.10 7.47 -15.74
C GLY A 50 -9.92 6.49 -15.88
N ALA A 51 -9.81 5.49 -15.01
CA ALA A 51 -8.77 4.46 -15.11
C ALA A 51 -8.76 3.74 -16.47
N ASP A 52 -9.93 3.52 -17.06
CA ASP A 52 -10.12 2.86 -18.36
C ASP A 52 -9.38 3.55 -19.51
N ARG A 53 -9.35 4.89 -19.48
CA ARG A 53 -8.65 5.72 -20.48
C ARG A 53 -7.22 6.10 -20.09
N PHE A 54 -6.80 5.81 -18.85
CA PHE A 54 -5.47 6.16 -18.36
C PHE A 54 -4.38 5.46 -19.17
N THR A 55 -3.31 6.18 -19.49
CA THR A 55 -2.08 5.67 -20.09
C THR A 55 -0.93 6.44 -19.46
N ALA A 56 -0.05 5.73 -18.75
CA ALA A 56 1.09 6.35 -18.08
C ALA A 56 2.21 6.68 -19.05
N ASP A 57 2.92 7.77 -18.75
CA ASP A 57 4.24 8.04 -19.28
C ASP A 57 5.35 7.77 -18.25
N ALA A 58 6.58 8.20 -18.56
CA ALA A 58 7.73 8.03 -17.68
C ALA A 58 7.69 8.96 -16.45
N GLU A 59 7.05 10.13 -16.55
CA GLU A 59 6.91 11.08 -15.45
C GLU A 59 5.89 10.55 -14.43
N ASP A 60 4.74 10.07 -14.90
CA ASP A 60 3.73 9.37 -14.09
C ASP A 60 4.36 8.22 -13.32
N LEU A 61 5.11 7.36 -14.02
CA LEU A 61 5.78 6.22 -13.42
C LEU A 61 6.73 6.66 -12.31
N THR A 62 7.56 7.67 -12.58
CA THR A 62 8.52 8.19 -11.60
C THR A 62 7.79 8.73 -10.38
N ALA A 63 6.77 9.58 -10.58
CA ALA A 63 5.99 10.18 -9.51
C ALA A 63 5.31 9.12 -8.61
N VAL A 64 4.69 8.09 -9.20
CA VAL A 64 4.04 7.02 -8.45
C VAL A 64 5.06 6.16 -7.70
N ARG A 65 6.23 5.86 -8.28
CA ARG A 65 7.28 5.07 -7.61
C ARG A 65 7.89 5.81 -6.43
N GLU A 66 8.15 7.11 -6.57
CA GLU A 66 8.66 7.96 -5.49
C GLU A 66 7.62 8.10 -4.36
N LEU A 67 6.34 8.27 -4.70
CA LEU A 67 5.26 8.25 -3.72
C LEU A 67 5.20 6.89 -3.00
N ARG A 68 5.26 5.78 -3.73
CA ARG A 68 5.25 4.43 -3.14
C ARG A 68 6.43 4.23 -2.20
N ALA A 69 7.61 4.75 -2.52
CA ALA A 69 8.77 4.71 -1.61
C ALA A 69 8.49 5.46 -0.30
N ALA A 70 7.87 6.65 -0.38
CA ALA A 70 7.44 7.40 0.80
C ALA A 70 6.39 6.63 1.61
N VAL A 71 5.36 6.07 0.97
CA VAL A 71 4.34 5.25 1.63
C VAL A 71 4.95 4.05 2.34
N ARG A 72 5.86 3.32 1.70
CA ARG A 72 6.53 2.15 2.30
C ARG A 72 7.42 2.54 3.48
N ALA A 73 8.09 3.70 3.45
CA ALA A 73 8.81 4.23 4.60
C ALA A 73 7.89 4.58 5.78
N LEU A 74 6.71 5.13 5.50
CA LEU A 74 5.71 5.43 6.53
C LEU A 74 5.04 4.15 7.07
N PHE A 75 4.87 3.12 6.24
CA PHE A 75 4.42 1.79 6.67
C PHE A 75 5.44 1.16 7.62
N ALA A 76 6.72 1.19 7.26
CA ALA A 76 7.81 0.74 8.12
C ALA A 76 7.86 1.48 9.46
N ARG A 77 7.54 2.78 9.49
CA ARG A 77 7.39 3.56 10.73
C ARG A 77 6.14 3.13 11.52
N ALA A 78 5.03 2.86 10.83
CA ALA A 78 3.74 2.55 11.43
C ALA A 78 3.68 1.15 12.08
N VAL A 79 4.48 0.19 11.60
CA VAL A 79 4.50 -1.17 12.17
C VAL A 79 5.41 -1.31 13.39
N ARG A 80 6.18 -0.28 13.76
CA ARG A 80 7.04 -0.34 14.97
C ARG A 80 6.22 -0.65 16.23
N PRO A 81 6.75 -1.44 17.19
CA PRO A 81 8.13 -1.93 17.28
C PRO A 81 8.46 -3.15 16.41
N ASP A 82 7.49 -3.71 15.69
CA ASP A 82 7.75 -4.82 14.76
C ASP A 82 8.68 -4.39 13.63
N ALA A 83 9.38 -5.37 13.04
CA ALA A 83 10.29 -5.12 11.93
C ALA A 83 9.52 -4.67 10.66
N PRO A 84 10.12 -3.80 9.83
CA PRO A 84 9.53 -3.45 8.54
C PRO A 84 9.57 -4.63 7.57
N SER A 85 8.91 -4.48 6.41
CA SER A 85 9.03 -5.47 5.33
C SER A 85 10.51 -5.75 5.00
N PRO A 86 10.92 -7.02 4.78
CA PRO A 86 12.29 -7.35 4.39
C PRO A 86 12.79 -6.62 3.14
N ALA A 87 11.90 -6.25 2.20
CA ALA A 87 12.27 -5.46 1.01
C ALA A 87 12.69 -4.03 1.34
N ASP A 88 12.28 -3.51 2.49
CA ASP A 88 12.48 -2.12 2.89
C ASP A 88 13.72 -1.94 3.77
N ALA A 89 14.19 -3.00 4.44
CA ALA A 89 15.16 -2.93 5.53
C ALA A 89 16.44 -2.12 5.21
N ALA A 90 16.86 -2.04 3.94
CA ALA A 90 18.06 -1.33 3.51
C ALA A 90 17.81 -0.01 2.74
N ARG A 91 16.56 0.33 2.41
CA ARG A 91 16.25 1.34 1.37
C ARG A 91 15.17 2.36 1.77
N LEU A 92 14.96 2.56 3.06
CA LEU A 92 13.92 3.50 3.52
C LEU A 92 14.34 4.96 3.43
N LEU A 93 13.43 5.78 2.91
CA LEU A 93 13.51 7.22 3.06
C LEU A 93 13.47 7.60 4.55
N PRO A 94 14.22 8.63 4.98
CA PRO A 94 14.02 9.23 6.30
C PRO A 94 12.56 9.66 6.49
N VAL A 95 12.00 9.43 7.68
CA VAL A 95 10.59 9.74 7.95
C VAL A 95 10.20 11.18 7.62
N PRO A 96 11.01 12.22 7.96
CA PRO A 96 10.68 13.60 7.58
C PRO A 96 10.58 13.78 6.06
N GLU A 97 11.45 13.14 5.29
CA GLU A 97 11.42 13.21 3.83
C GLU A 97 10.20 12.48 3.25
N ALA A 98 9.88 11.29 3.77
CA ALA A 98 8.68 10.56 3.37
C ALA A 98 7.40 11.35 3.65
N LEU A 99 7.33 12.05 4.80
CA LEU A 99 6.21 12.94 5.14
C LEU A 99 6.10 14.12 4.18
N ARG A 100 7.22 14.79 3.86
CA ARG A 100 7.23 15.89 2.89
C ARG A 100 6.70 15.44 1.53
N ARG A 101 7.29 14.39 0.95
CA ARG A 101 6.87 13.87 -0.36
C ARG A 101 5.41 13.48 -0.41
N LEU A 102 4.91 12.81 0.63
CA LEU A 102 3.51 12.43 0.72
C LEU A 102 2.60 13.67 0.74
N ASN A 103 2.92 14.66 1.57
CA ASN A 103 2.12 15.88 1.71
C ASN A 103 2.18 16.75 0.45
N ASP A 104 3.36 16.90 -0.16
CA ASP A 104 3.55 17.68 -1.38
C ASP A 104 2.77 17.05 -2.54
N ALA A 105 2.85 15.72 -2.70
CA ALA A 105 2.08 14.99 -3.69
C ALA A 105 0.56 15.19 -3.51
N ALA A 106 0.07 15.09 -2.27
CA ALA A 106 -1.35 15.29 -1.95
C ALA A 106 -1.81 16.74 -2.20
N ALA A 107 -0.93 17.71 -2.01
CA ALA A 107 -1.23 19.14 -2.17
C ALA A 107 -1.39 19.57 -3.63
N ARG A 108 -0.91 18.79 -4.61
CA ARG A 108 -1.07 19.08 -6.05
C ARG A 108 -2.53 19.13 -6.50
N THR A 109 -3.43 18.45 -5.78
CA THR A 109 -4.88 18.52 -6.02
C THR A 109 -5.60 18.90 -4.73
N PRO A 110 -5.75 20.20 -4.41
CA PRO A 110 -6.51 20.64 -3.25
C PRO A 110 -7.94 20.10 -3.29
N THR A 111 -8.39 19.55 -2.16
CA THR A 111 -9.73 18.99 -2.00
C THR A 111 -10.48 19.68 -0.87
N VAL A 112 -11.81 19.68 -0.97
CA VAL A 112 -12.72 20.13 0.08
C VAL A 112 -13.56 18.97 0.60
N PRO A 113 -13.92 18.95 1.90
CA PRO A 113 -14.88 17.99 2.41
C PRO A 113 -16.26 18.27 1.82
N VAL A 114 -16.94 17.20 1.40
CA VAL A 114 -18.31 17.21 0.89
C VAL A 114 -19.09 16.19 1.69
N LEU A 115 -20.11 16.66 2.41
CA LEU A 115 -21.05 15.80 3.11
C LEU A 115 -22.00 15.17 2.08
N ARG A 116 -22.09 13.84 2.08
CA ARG A 116 -23.11 13.09 1.35
C ARG A 116 -24.01 12.40 2.36
N TRP A 117 -25.31 12.54 2.15
CA TRP A 117 -26.32 11.91 2.98
C TRP A 117 -27.40 11.35 2.07
N ALA A 118 -27.24 10.08 1.70
CA ALA A 118 -28.23 9.40 0.88
C ALA A 118 -29.31 8.80 1.78
N GLU A 119 -30.54 8.77 1.27
CA GLU A 119 -31.67 8.15 1.96
C GLU A 119 -31.38 6.67 2.26
N GLY A 120 -31.70 6.24 3.49
CA GLY A 120 -31.38 4.88 3.96
C GLY A 120 -29.92 4.63 4.36
N SER A 121 -29.06 5.66 4.41
CA SER A 121 -27.66 5.56 4.84
C SER A 121 -27.27 6.65 5.85
N GLY A 122 -26.24 6.38 6.65
CA GLY A 122 -25.64 7.39 7.52
C GLY A 122 -24.86 8.46 6.74
N PRO A 123 -24.61 9.64 7.32
CA PRO A 123 -23.82 10.69 6.68
C PRO A 123 -22.38 10.22 6.43
N VAL A 124 -21.85 10.53 5.24
CA VAL A 124 -20.46 10.23 4.87
C VAL A 124 -19.79 11.49 4.33
N ALA A 125 -18.70 11.91 4.98
CA ALA A 125 -17.83 12.95 4.43
C ALA A 125 -16.89 12.34 3.40
N ARG A 126 -16.84 12.92 2.20
CA ARG A 126 -15.86 12.57 1.15
C ARG A 126 -15.09 13.81 0.73
N ARG A 127 -13.83 13.64 0.34
CA ARG A 127 -13.06 14.71 -0.27
C ARG A 127 -13.40 14.80 -1.76
N ARG A 128 -13.51 16.04 -2.28
CA ARG A 128 -13.70 16.33 -3.70
C ARG A 128 -12.68 17.37 -4.15
N PRO A 129 -12.04 17.21 -5.33
CA PRO A 129 -11.19 18.25 -5.91
C PRO A 129 -11.92 19.59 -6.04
N VAL A 130 -11.21 20.68 -5.76
CA VAL A 130 -11.75 22.04 -5.92
C VAL A 130 -11.88 22.40 -7.40
N ARG A 131 -10.89 22.00 -8.23
CA ARG A 131 -10.81 22.23 -9.68
C ARG A 131 -10.02 21.11 -10.36
N GLY A 132 -10.19 20.96 -11.68
CA GLY A 132 -9.35 20.12 -12.53
C GLY A 132 -9.73 18.64 -12.55
N GLU A 133 -8.96 17.88 -13.32
CA GLU A 133 -8.98 16.42 -13.32
C GLU A 133 -8.17 15.86 -12.13
N ASP A 134 -8.42 14.60 -11.79
CA ASP A 134 -7.74 13.91 -10.70
C ASP A 134 -6.30 13.56 -11.10
N ASP A 135 -5.31 14.25 -10.53
CA ASP A 135 -3.90 13.84 -10.61
C ASP A 135 -3.73 12.50 -9.85
N LEU A 136 -3.33 11.45 -10.57
CA LEU A 136 -3.18 10.10 -10.03
C LEU A 136 -2.32 10.09 -8.76
N THR A 137 -1.15 10.71 -8.81
CA THR A 137 -0.21 10.66 -7.67
C THR A 137 -0.77 11.47 -6.49
N ALA A 138 -1.58 12.51 -6.73
CA ALA A 138 -2.25 13.24 -5.65
C ALA A 138 -3.37 12.41 -5.01
N VAL A 139 -4.18 11.70 -5.81
CA VAL A 139 -5.23 10.78 -5.32
C VAL A 139 -4.61 9.67 -4.46
N LEU A 140 -3.54 9.05 -4.94
CA LEU A 140 -2.82 8.01 -4.20
C LEU A 140 -2.25 8.54 -2.88
N ALA A 141 -1.69 9.75 -2.88
CA ALA A 141 -1.16 10.39 -1.67
C ALA A 141 -2.26 10.69 -0.64
N GLN A 142 -3.40 11.20 -1.09
CA GLN A 142 -4.55 11.48 -0.22
C GLN A 142 -5.17 10.20 0.37
N ALA A 143 -5.23 9.12 -0.41
CA ALA A 143 -5.63 7.80 0.06
C ALA A 143 -4.66 7.29 1.14
N ALA A 144 -3.35 7.43 0.91
CA ALA A 144 -2.33 7.02 1.88
C ALA A 144 -2.38 7.83 3.19
N ILE A 145 -2.65 9.13 3.12
CA ILE A 145 -2.91 9.96 4.31
C ILE A 145 -4.15 9.46 5.06
N GLY A 146 -5.25 9.21 4.33
CA GLY A 146 -6.49 8.68 4.90
C GLY A 146 -6.28 7.33 5.60
N PHE A 147 -5.49 6.44 4.99
CA PHE A 147 -5.11 5.16 5.58
C PHE A 147 -4.26 5.32 6.84
N LEU A 148 -3.18 6.10 6.77
CA LEU A 148 -2.21 6.27 7.87
C LEU A 148 -2.80 6.97 9.09
N ALA A 149 -3.76 7.89 8.88
CA ALA A 149 -4.51 8.56 9.94
C ALA A 149 -5.79 7.79 10.35
N GLY A 150 -6.15 6.74 9.62
CA GLY A 150 -7.37 5.97 9.82
C GLY A 150 -7.23 4.79 10.80
N PRO A 151 -8.35 4.14 11.15
CA PRO A 151 -8.35 3.02 12.10
C PRO A 151 -7.57 1.79 11.60
N ASP A 152 -7.55 1.56 10.28
CA ASP A 152 -6.86 0.41 9.68
C ASP A 152 -5.34 0.45 9.86
N ARG A 153 -4.75 1.63 10.12
CA ARG A 153 -3.32 1.76 10.45
C ARG A 153 -2.92 0.89 11.64
N GLN A 154 -3.79 0.66 12.62
CA GLN A 154 -3.49 -0.20 13.78
C GLN A 154 -3.44 -1.69 13.42
N ARG A 155 -4.08 -2.07 12.31
CA ARG A 155 -4.12 -3.45 11.81
C ARG A 155 -2.95 -3.76 10.86
N LEU A 156 -2.24 -2.75 10.37
CA LEU A 156 -1.10 -2.91 9.46
C LEU A 156 0.01 -3.75 10.08
N ARG A 157 0.49 -4.76 9.36
CA ARG A 157 1.65 -5.60 9.72
C ARG A 157 2.51 -5.88 8.51
N ALA A 158 3.80 -6.15 8.74
CA ALA A 158 4.70 -6.73 7.74
C ALA A 158 4.68 -8.26 7.83
N CYS A 159 4.69 -8.95 6.69
CA CYS A 159 4.77 -10.41 6.67
C CYS A 159 6.25 -10.84 6.67
N HIS A 160 6.65 -11.59 7.70
CA HIS A 160 8.02 -12.11 7.84
C HIS A 160 8.17 -13.58 7.45
N ALA A 161 7.21 -14.14 6.71
CA ALA A 161 7.35 -15.50 6.21
C ALA A 161 8.53 -15.56 5.23
N PRO A 162 9.26 -16.69 5.14
CA PRO A 162 10.32 -16.86 4.16
C PRO A 162 9.83 -16.48 2.76
N ARG A 163 10.65 -15.68 2.06
CA ARG A 163 10.35 -15.17 0.71
C ARG A 163 9.05 -14.35 0.65
N CYS A 164 8.79 -13.50 1.64
CA CYS A 164 7.67 -12.57 1.65
C CYS A 164 8.14 -11.15 1.99
N VAL A 165 7.59 -10.18 1.28
CA VAL A 165 7.90 -8.75 1.43
C VAL A 165 6.65 -7.87 1.51
N ARG A 166 5.50 -8.50 1.74
CA ARG A 166 4.19 -7.83 1.72
C ARG A 166 3.87 -7.21 3.07
N TYR A 167 3.27 -6.02 3.05
CA TYR A 167 2.44 -5.55 4.15
C TYR A 167 1.05 -6.17 4.04
N PHE A 168 0.30 -6.24 5.14
CA PHE A 168 -1.07 -6.71 5.18
C PHE A 168 -1.85 -6.12 6.35
N LEU A 169 -3.18 -6.19 6.29
CA LEU A 169 -4.04 -5.86 7.41
C LEU A 169 -4.39 -7.13 8.18
N LYS A 170 -4.13 -7.10 9.48
CA LYS A 170 -4.52 -8.16 10.39
C LYS A 170 -6.05 -8.19 10.52
N GLU A 171 -6.65 -9.31 10.16
CA GLU A 171 -8.10 -9.54 10.22
C GLU A 171 -8.54 -10.15 11.55
N HIS A 172 -7.66 -10.93 12.20
CA HIS A 172 -7.94 -11.54 13.49
C HIS A 172 -6.69 -11.63 14.38
N PRO A 173 -6.83 -11.68 15.73
CA PRO A 173 -5.69 -11.63 16.66
C PRO A 173 -4.61 -12.70 16.44
N ARG A 174 -4.98 -13.88 15.92
CA ARG A 174 -4.06 -14.98 15.62
C ARG A 174 -3.39 -14.93 14.24
N GLN A 175 -3.68 -13.93 13.41
CA GLN A 175 -3.08 -13.85 12.07
C GLN A 175 -1.66 -13.30 12.17
N GLU A 176 -0.68 -14.18 11.94
CA GLU A 176 0.75 -13.84 11.91
C GLU A 176 1.27 -13.59 10.49
N TRP A 177 0.56 -14.10 9.48
CA TRP A 177 1.02 -14.12 8.08
C TRP A 177 -0.02 -13.50 7.15
N CYS A 178 0.44 -12.89 6.05
CA CYS A 178 -0.47 -12.25 5.09
C CYS A 178 -1.38 -13.24 4.36
N LYS A 179 -0.97 -14.51 4.21
CA LYS A 179 -1.76 -15.59 3.58
C LYS A 179 -1.45 -16.95 4.23
N PRO A 180 -2.35 -17.95 4.19
CA PRO A 180 -2.08 -19.30 4.70
C PRO A 180 -0.82 -19.95 4.11
N SER A 181 -0.55 -19.73 2.82
CA SER A 181 0.66 -20.24 2.14
C SER A 181 1.96 -19.69 2.75
N CYS A 182 1.95 -18.47 3.29
CA CYS A 182 3.09 -17.89 4.01
C CYS A 182 3.35 -18.63 5.33
N GLY A 183 2.29 -19.00 6.07
CA GLY A 183 2.40 -19.83 7.27
C GLY A 183 2.94 -21.23 6.98
N ASN A 184 2.54 -21.83 5.85
CA ASN A 184 3.12 -23.10 5.38
C ASN A 184 4.62 -22.98 5.13
N ARG A 185 5.07 -21.96 4.39
CA ARG A 185 6.50 -21.72 4.15
C ARG A 185 7.27 -21.52 5.45
N ALA A 186 6.71 -20.79 6.42
CA ALA A 186 7.35 -20.59 7.72
C ALA A 186 7.47 -21.90 8.53
N ARG A 187 6.48 -22.80 8.47
CA ARG A 187 6.57 -24.13 9.10
C ARG A 187 7.63 -25.01 8.45
N VAL A 188 7.66 -25.06 7.12
CA VAL A 188 8.63 -25.85 6.36
C VAL A 188 10.06 -25.37 6.63
N ALA A 189 10.31 -24.05 6.59
CA ALA A 189 11.63 -23.49 6.88
C ALA A 189 12.14 -23.87 8.28
N ARG A 190 11.28 -23.75 9.31
CA ARG A 190 11.61 -24.15 10.68
C ARG A 190 11.93 -25.66 10.80
N HIS A 191 11.24 -26.50 10.04
CA HIS A 191 11.53 -27.94 10.00
C HIS A 191 12.93 -28.20 9.42
N HIS A 192 13.27 -27.60 8.28
CA HIS A 192 14.60 -27.75 7.67
C HIS A 192 15.73 -27.18 8.52
N GLU A 193 15.48 -26.09 9.25
CA GLU A 193 16.47 -25.52 10.17
C GLU A 193 16.75 -26.45 11.36
N ARG A 194 15.72 -27.08 11.93
CA ARG A 194 15.90 -28.08 13.00
C ARG A 194 16.72 -29.27 12.51
N HIS A 195 16.41 -29.82 11.34
CA HIS A 195 17.17 -30.96 10.80
C HIS A 195 18.62 -30.62 10.47
N ARG A 196 18.90 -29.40 10.00
CA ARG A 196 20.27 -28.92 9.77
C ARG A 196 21.08 -28.69 11.06
N ARG A 197 20.42 -28.53 12.21
CA ARG A 197 21.09 -28.31 13.50
C ARG A 197 21.35 -29.61 14.27
N THR A 198 20.69 -30.69 13.88
CA THR A 198 20.83 -32.03 14.50
C THR A 198 21.78 -32.93 13.71
N ALA A 199 22.06 -32.59 12.44
CA ALA A 199 23.11 -33.19 11.62
C ALA A 199 24.44 -32.47 11.83
#